data_AF-R9JWC6-F1
#
_entry.id   AF-R9JWC6-F1
#
_cell.length_a   1.000
_cell.length_b   1.000
_cell.length_c   1.000
_cell.angle_alpha   90.00
_cell.angle_beta   90.00
_cell.angle_gamma   90.00
#
_symmetry.space_group_name_H-M   'P 1'
#
loop_
_entity.id
_entity.type
_entity.pdbx_description
1 polymer ?
#
loop_
_entity_poly.entity_id
_entity_poly.type
_entity_poly.pdbx_seq_one_letter_code
_entity_poly.pdbx_strand_id
1 'polypeptide(L)'
;MRGIFERLKWKMGIWMQGRYGQDRLSVYLYGAALVLLFVGAVLGIGILTPISLVFWICAVFRICSKQIAKREKELAFFEKILNRPTKWITLQKRKWAERKTHCYFKCPCGTVLRVPKGKGEIEITCPKCYNKINRKT
;
A
#
# COMPACT_ATOMS: atom_id res chain seq x y z
N MET A 1 -3.79 40.30 8.60
CA MET A 1 -4.33 38.93 8.63
C MET A 1 -3.30 37.81 8.91
N ARG A 2 -2.00 37.96 8.61
CA ARG A 2 -0.98 36.89 8.80
C ARG A 2 -0.79 36.42 10.25
N GLY A 3 -0.82 37.32 11.24
CA GLY A 3 -0.56 36.95 12.64
C GLY A 3 -1.65 36.12 13.35
N ILE A 4 -2.91 36.17 12.91
CA ILE A 4 -3.98 35.33 13.49
C ILE A 4 -3.84 33.89 13.01
N PHE A 5 -3.54 33.70 11.71
CA PHE A 5 -3.33 32.39 11.12
C PHE A 5 -2.12 31.67 11.73
N GLU A 6 -1.02 32.39 11.97
CA GLU A 6 0.18 31.82 12.59
C GLU A 6 -0.07 31.38 14.04
N ARG A 7 -0.77 32.20 14.83
CA ARG A 7 -1.18 31.82 16.20
C ARG A 7 -2.09 30.60 16.20
N LEU A 8 -3.04 30.52 15.27
CA LEU A 8 -3.93 29.36 15.15
C LEU A 8 -3.14 28.10 14.77
N LYS A 9 -2.26 28.20 13.77
CA LYS A 9 -1.37 27.11 13.35
C LYS A 9 -0.50 26.60 14.50
N TRP A 10 0.08 27.50 15.29
CA TRP A 10 0.89 27.13 16.45
C TRP A 10 0.07 26.42 17.54
N LYS A 11 -1.11 26.95 17.88
CA LYS A 11 -2.03 26.31 18.83
C LYS A 11 -2.50 24.93 18.36
N MET A 12 -2.82 24.81 17.07
CA MET A 12 -3.16 23.52 16.45
C MET A 12 -1.98 22.54 16.47
N GLY A 13 -0.75 23.03 16.24
CA GLY A 13 0.47 22.23 16.31
C GLY A 13 0.69 21.63 17.71
N ILE A 14 0.55 22.44 18.76
CA ILE A 14 0.62 21.97 20.16
C ILE A 14 -0.46 20.95 20.45
N TRP A 15 -1.69 21.21 19.99
CA TRP A 15 -2.77 20.26 20.16
C TRP A 15 -2.50 18.95 19.41
N MET A 16 -1.87 18.96 18.25
CA MET A 16 -1.51 17.74 17.53
C MET A 16 -0.36 16.95 18.17
N GLN A 17 0.37 17.51 19.13
CA GLN A 17 1.44 16.78 19.83
C GLN A 17 0.86 15.60 20.62
N GLY A 18 1.43 14.41 20.42
CA GLY A 18 0.97 13.17 21.06
C GLY A 18 -0.29 12.55 20.46
N ARG A 19 -0.77 13.03 19.30
CA ARG A 19 -1.83 12.39 18.51
C ARG A 19 -1.23 11.66 17.30
N TYR A 20 -2.00 10.73 16.73
CA TYR A 20 -1.51 9.84 15.68
C TYR A 20 -1.14 10.57 14.37
N GLY A 21 -1.95 11.55 13.94
CA GLY A 21 -1.72 12.24 12.67
C GLY A 21 -2.27 11.49 11.46
N GLN A 22 -1.85 11.91 10.26
CA GLN A 22 -2.35 11.38 8.98
C GLN A 22 -1.54 10.14 8.54
N ASP A 23 -2.24 9.06 8.20
CA ASP A 23 -1.68 7.80 7.71
C ASP A 23 -2.21 7.40 6.33
N ARG A 24 -1.60 6.36 5.72
CA ARG A 24 -2.04 5.84 4.41
C ARG A 24 -3.51 5.39 4.44
N LEU A 25 -3.96 4.75 5.52
CA LEU A 25 -5.36 4.34 5.66
C LEU A 25 -6.31 5.54 5.64
N SER A 26 -5.99 6.63 6.34
CA SER A 26 -6.81 7.85 6.28
C SER A 26 -6.85 8.45 4.88
N VAL A 27 -5.74 8.42 4.13
CA VAL A 27 -5.73 8.84 2.71
C VAL A 27 -6.68 7.98 1.87
N TYR A 28 -6.69 6.65 2.07
CA TYR A 28 -7.65 5.77 1.38
C TYR A 28 -9.09 6.06 1.78
N LEU A 29 -9.37 6.36 3.06
CA LEU A 29 -10.72 6.73 3.52
C LEU A 29 -11.18 8.04 2.89
N TYR A 30 -10.30 9.04 2.80
CA TYR A 30 -10.61 10.29 2.10
C TYR A 30 -10.82 10.10 0.60
N GLY A 31 -9.99 9.28 -0.04
CA GLY A 31 -10.16 8.91 -1.44
C GLY A 31 -11.48 8.18 -1.69
N ALA A 32 -11.83 7.21 -0.83
CA ALA A 32 -13.11 6.50 -0.89
C ALA A 32 -14.29 7.46 -0.70
N ALA A 33 -14.23 8.35 0.29
CA ALA A 33 -15.25 9.37 0.51
C ALA A 33 -15.44 10.24 -0.75
N LEU A 34 -14.35 10.71 -1.36
CA LEU A 34 -14.40 11.52 -2.59
C LEU A 34 -15.01 10.76 -3.76
N VAL A 35 -14.63 9.50 -3.97
CA VAL A 35 -15.22 8.65 -5.03
C VAL A 35 -16.70 8.41 -4.78
N LEU A 36 -17.10 8.08 -3.55
CA LEU A 36 -18.52 7.89 -3.20
C LEU A 36 -19.33 9.17 -3.40
N LEU A 37 -18.76 10.32 -3.05
CA LEU A 37 -19.38 11.62 -3.27
C LEU A 37 -19.59 11.89 -4.76
N PHE A 38 -18.56 11.66 -5.58
CA PHE A 38 -18.62 11.84 -7.03
C PHE A 38 -19.64 10.90 -7.68
N VAL A 39 -19.60 9.61 -7.33
CA VAL A 39 -20.54 8.61 -7.84
C VAL A 39 -21.96 8.90 -7.40
N GLY A 40 -22.16 9.29 -6.14
CA GLY A 40 -23.47 9.70 -5.62
C GLY A 40 -24.03 10.93 -6.33
N ALA A 41 -23.18 11.91 -6.65
CA ALA A 41 -23.57 13.09 -7.40
C ALA A 41 -23.94 12.75 -8.86
N VAL A 42 -23.17 11.90 -9.54
CA VAL A 42 -23.41 11.52 -10.94
C VAL A 42 -24.63 10.61 -11.09
N LEU A 43 -24.82 9.65 -10.19
CA LEU A 43 -25.93 8.69 -10.25
C LEU A 43 -27.21 9.18 -9.55
N GLY A 44 -27.17 10.33 -8.86
CA GLY A 44 -28.31 10.89 -8.14
C GLY A 44 -28.77 10.06 -6.93
N ILE A 45 -27.95 9.12 -6.44
CA ILE A 45 -28.30 8.25 -5.31
C ILE A 45 -27.99 9.01 -4.01
N GLY A 46 -29.02 9.65 -3.44
CA GLY A 46 -28.90 10.45 -2.22
C GLY A 46 -28.28 9.72 -1.03
N ILE A 47 -28.41 8.39 -0.95
CA ILE A 47 -27.87 7.55 0.14
C ILE A 47 -26.34 7.48 0.14
N LEU A 48 -25.67 7.68 -1.00
CA LEU A 48 -24.19 7.64 -1.07
C LEU A 48 -23.54 8.86 -0.40
N THR A 49 -24.24 10.00 -0.36
CA THR A 49 -23.71 11.24 0.24
C THR A 49 -23.53 11.16 1.76
N PRO A 50 -24.49 10.71 2.59
CA PRO A 50 -24.26 10.54 4.02
C PRO A 50 -23.22 9.46 4.30
N ILE A 51 -23.14 8.39 3.48
CA ILE A 51 -22.11 7.36 3.63
C ILE A 51 -20.71 7.98 3.44
N SER A 52 -20.51 8.77 2.38
CA SER A 52 -19.26 9.49 2.16
C SER A 52 -18.87 10.36 3.36
N LEU A 53 -19.84 11.07 3.94
CA LEU A 53 -19.64 11.90 5.13
C LEU A 53 -19.20 11.07 6.34
N VAL A 54 -19.76 9.87 6.54
CA VAL A 54 -19.31 8.93 7.59
C VAL A 54 -17.84 8.54 7.38
N PHE A 55 -17.44 8.19 6.16
CA PHE A 55 -16.04 7.88 5.84
C PHE A 55 -15.11 9.06 6.15
N TRP A 56 -15.54 10.27 5.83
CA TRP A 56 -14.78 11.49 6.08
C TRP A 56 -14.62 11.79 7.58
N ILE A 57 -15.71 11.69 8.36
CA ILE A 57 -15.68 11.86 9.82
C ILE A 57 -14.82 10.78 10.48
N CYS A 58 -14.94 9.53 10.04
CA CYS A 58 -14.11 8.43 10.55
C CYS A 58 -12.61 8.69 10.35
N ALA A 59 -12.22 9.24 9.20
CA ALA A 59 -10.83 9.60 8.91
C ALA A 59 -10.32 10.72 9.84
N VAL A 60 -11.12 11.77 10.05
CA VAL A 60 -10.78 12.86 10.99
C VAL A 60 -10.67 12.34 12.43
N PHE A 61 -11.60 11.49 12.86
CA PHE A 61 -11.56 10.89 14.19
C PHE A 61 -10.32 10.01 14.41
N ARG A 62 -9.86 9.29 13.37
CA ARG A 62 -8.60 8.53 13.39
C ARG A 62 -7.41 9.43 13.66
N ILE A 63 -7.29 10.55 12.93
CA ILE A 63 -6.18 11.49 13.04
C ILE A 63 -6.09 12.08 14.45
N CYS A 64 -7.24 12.39 15.04
CA CYS A 64 -7.36 12.96 16.37
C CYS A 64 -7.19 11.95 17.52
N SER A 65 -7.04 10.65 17.21
CA SER A 65 -6.95 9.59 18.21
C SER A 65 -5.61 9.60 18.95
N LYS A 66 -5.65 9.39 20.27
CA LYS A 66 -4.45 9.29 21.14
C LYS A 66 -3.86 7.88 21.23
N GLN A 67 -4.58 6.85 20.76
CA GLN A 67 -4.16 5.44 20.87
C GLN A 67 -3.25 5.02 19.70
N ILE A 68 -2.02 5.53 19.66
CA ILE A 68 -1.06 5.33 18.56
C ILE A 68 -0.82 3.84 18.27
N ALA A 69 -0.47 3.05 19.29
CA ALA A 69 -0.13 1.63 19.13
C ALA A 69 -1.27 0.79 18.52
N LYS A 70 -2.54 1.13 18.81
CA LYS A 70 -3.69 0.45 18.22
C LYS A 70 -3.86 0.82 16.74
N ARG A 71 -3.69 2.11 16.41
CA ARG A 71 -3.80 2.61 15.04
C ARG A 71 -2.69 2.09 14.13
N GLU A 72 -1.49 1.91 14.65
CA GLU A 72 -0.37 1.29 13.94
C GLU A 72 -0.63 -0.18 13.61
N LYS A 73 -1.24 -0.95 14.54
CA LYS A 73 -1.64 -2.33 14.27
C LYS A 73 -2.70 -2.41 13.16
N GLU A 74 -3.69 -1.51 13.20
CA GLU A 74 -4.72 -1.41 12.16
C GLU A 74 -4.10 -1.06 10.79
N LEU A 75 -3.16 -0.11 10.75
CA LEU A 75 -2.44 0.25 9.53
C LEU A 75 -1.60 -0.92 9.00
N ALA A 76 -0.84 -1.60 9.87
CA ALA A 76 -0.02 -2.74 9.47
C ALA A 76 -0.86 -3.90 8.93
N PHE A 77 -2.05 -4.14 9.48
CA PHE A 77 -3.00 -5.12 8.96
C PHE A 77 -3.52 -4.71 7.57
N PHE A 78 -3.95 -3.44 7.42
CA PHE A 78 -4.41 -2.90 6.16
C PHE A 78 -3.32 -2.97 5.07
N GLU A 79 -2.09 -2.58 5.39
CA GLU A 79 -0.96 -2.66 4.48
C GLU A 79 -0.61 -4.11 4.10
N LYS A 80 -0.74 -5.07 5.01
CA LYS A 80 -0.56 -6.49 4.68
C LYS A 80 -1.57 -6.96 3.64
N ILE A 81 -2.83 -6.52 3.75
CA ILE A 81 -3.87 -6.84 2.77
C ILE A 81 -3.56 -6.17 1.44
N LEU A 82 -3.25 -4.88 1.46
CA LEU A 82 -3.03 -4.10 0.24
C LEU A 82 -1.73 -4.45 -0.50
N ASN A 83 -0.68 -4.82 0.23
CA ASN A 83 0.62 -5.14 -0.37
C ASN A 83 0.70 -6.55 -0.98
N ARG A 84 -0.21 -7.46 -0.63
CA ARG A 84 -0.28 -8.81 -1.23
C ARG A 84 -0.43 -8.75 -2.76
N PRO A 85 -1.44 -8.07 -3.33
CA PRO A 85 -1.57 -7.96 -4.78
C PRO A 85 -0.42 -7.14 -5.39
N THR A 86 0.03 -6.07 -4.73
CA THR A 86 1.10 -5.21 -5.25
C THR A 86 2.41 -5.95 -5.47
N LYS A 87 2.80 -6.85 -4.56
CA LYS A 87 4.02 -7.67 -4.72
C LYS A 87 3.94 -8.61 -5.92
N TRP A 88 2.77 -9.21 -6.15
CA TRP A 88 2.55 -10.06 -7.32
C TRP A 88 2.59 -9.24 -8.61
N ILE A 89 1.87 -8.11 -8.68
CA ILE A 89 1.87 -7.22 -9.85
C ILE A 89 3.28 -6.72 -10.15
N THR A 90 4.03 -6.31 -9.13
CA THR A 90 5.42 -5.85 -9.29
C THR A 90 6.32 -6.95 -9.83
N LEU A 91 6.17 -8.18 -9.35
CA LEU A 91 6.91 -9.33 -9.87
C LEU A 91 6.54 -9.62 -11.33
N GLN A 92 5.26 -9.55 -11.71
CA GLN A 92 4.83 -9.73 -13.10
C GLN A 92 5.36 -8.60 -14.00
N LYS A 93 5.30 -7.34 -13.56
CA LYS A 93 5.87 -6.21 -14.28
C LYS A 93 7.37 -6.38 -14.50
N ARG A 94 8.12 -6.82 -13.48
CA ARG A 94 9.56 -7.13 -13.61
C ARG A 94 9.83 -8.27 -14.58
N LYS A 95 9.06 -9.36 -14.51
CA LYS A 95 9.14 -10.47 -15.48
C LYS A 95 8.90 -10.00 -16.91
N TRP A 96 7.93 -9.09 -17.10
CA TRP A 96 7.61 -8.54 -18.40
C TRP A 96 8.72 -7.63 -18.93
N ALA A 97 9.21 -6.71 -18.10
CA ALA A 97 10.29 -5.80 -18.47
C ALA A 97 11.59 -6.54 -18.81
N GLU A 98 11.93 -7.57 -18.03
CA GLU A 98 13.17 -8.34 -18.19
C GLU A 98 13.03 -9.57 -19.09
N ARG A 99 11.91 -9.71 -19.82
CA ARG A 99 11.61 -10.90 -20.63
C ARG A 99 12.67 -11.26 -21.67
N LYS A 100 13.49 -10.30 -22.10
CA LYS A 100 14.56 -10.51 -23.09
C LYS A 100 15.89 -10.91 -22.43
N THR A 101 16.16 -10.46 -21.21
CA THR A 101 17.46 -10.61 -20.56
C THR A 101 17.48 -11.70 -19.50
N HIS A 102 16.36 -11.92 -18.80
CA HIS A 102 16.30 -12.86 -17.68
C HIS A 102 15.08 -13.80 -17.75
N CYS A 103 15.30 -15.06 -17.37
CA CYS A 103 14.28 -16.07 -17.06
C CYS A 103 14.06 -16.12 -15.54
N TYR A 104 12.83 -16.46 -15.14
CA TYR A 104 12.45 -16.61 -13.75
C TYR A 104 11.99 -18.04 -13.50
N PHE A 105 12.69 -18.75 -12.62
CA PHE A 105 12.36 -20.14 -12.26
C PHE A 105 11.84 -20.22 -10.84
N LYS A 106 10.86 -21.10 -10.60
CA LYS A 106 10.33 -21.36 -9.26
C LYS A 106 11.00 -22.62 -8.70
N CYS A 107 11.70 -22.47 -7.57
CA CYS A 107 12.26 -23.59 -6.84
C CYS A 107 11.15 -24.31 -6.05
N PRO A 108 11.24 -25.64 -5.80
CA PRO A 108 10.31 -26.37 -4.93
C PRO A 108 10.13 -25.77 -3.53
N CYS A 109 11.14 -25.05 -3.01
CA CYS A 109 11.06 -24.34 -1.72
C CYS A 109 10.20 -23.05 -1.75
N GLY A 110 9.64 -22.69 -2.90
CA GLY A 110 8.79 -21.51 -3.10
C GLY A 110 9.52 -20.22 -3.50
N THR A 111 10.86 -20.22 -3.51
CA THR A 111 11.67 -19.06 -3.91
C THR A 111 11.74 -18.93 -5.44
N VAL A 112 11.58 -17.71 -5.96
CA VAL A 112 11.73 -17.41 -7.40
C VAL A 112 13.16 -16.97 -7.66
N LEU A 113 13.87 -17.68 -8.54
CA LEU A 113 15.25 -17.41 -8.93
C LEU A 113 15.28 -16.66 -10.26
N ARG A 114 16.09 -15.61 -10.32
CA ARG A 114 16.33 -14.81 -11.52
C ARG A 114 17.60 -15.30 -12.19
N VAL A 115 17.54 -15.57 -13.48
CA VAL A 115 18.61 -16.23 -14.23
C VAL A 115 18.78 -15.55 -15.60
N PRO A 116 20.00 -15.25 -16.07
CA PRO A 116 20.21 -14.66 -17.39
C PRO A 116 19.84 -15.64 -18.52
N LYS A 117 19.29 -15.12 -19.64
CA LYS A 117 18.96 -15.92 -20.82
C LYS A 117 20.17 -16.12 -21.74
N GLY A 118 20.17 -17.20 -22.52
CA GLY A 118 21.12 -17.43 -23.59
C GLY A 118 22.47 -18.00 -23.17
N LYS A 119 22.58 -18.58 -21.96
CA LYS A 119 23.82 -19.20 -21.47
C LYS A 119 23.88 -20.72 -21.68
N GLY A 120 22.88 -21.31 -22.35
CA GLY A 120 22.83 -22.75 -22.60
C GLY A 120 22.45 -23.53 -21.35
N GLU A 121 23.19 -24.60 -21.05
CA GLU A 121 23.01 -25.41 -19.85
C GLU A 121 23.64 -24.72 -18.65
N ILE A 122 22.84 -24.48 -17.62
CA ILE A 122 23.29 -23.85 -16.38
C ILE A 122 22.83 -24.67 -15.17
N GLU A 123 23.73 -24.81 -14.20
CA GLU A 123 23.40 -25.33 -12.89
C GLU A 123 22.93 -24.16 -12.01
N ILE A 124 21.65 -24.17 -11.63
CA ILE A 124 21.05 -23.16 -10.77
C ILE A 124 21.02 -23.70 -9.34
N THR A 125 21.78 -23.08 -8.44
CA THR A 125 21.77 -23.41 -7.01
C THR A 125 20.82 -22.47 -6.26
N CYS A 126 19.85 -23.03 -5.53
CA CYS A 126 18.96 -22.21 -4.71
C CYS A 126 19.66 -21.74 -3.41
N PRO A 127 19.66 -20.44 -3.07
CA PRO A 127 20.29 -19.96 -1.84
C PRO A 127 19.56 -20.38 -0.55
N LYS A 128 18.31 -20.86 -0.65
CA LYS A 128 17.48 -21.22 0.51
C LYS A 128 17.54 -22.70 0.86
N CYS A 129 17.58 -23.57 -0.14
CA CYS A 129 17.55 -25.03 0.05
C CYS A 129 18.76 -25.74 -0.55
N TYR A 130 19.72 -25.01 -1.15
CA TYR A 130 20.95 -25.51 -1.76
C TYR A 130 20.78 -26.59 -2.84
N ASN A 131 19.54 -26.90 -3.24
CA ASN A 131 19.27 -27.80 -4.35
C ASN A 131 19.82 -27.22 -5.65
N LYS A 132 20.53 -28.08 -6.39
CA LYS A 132 21.07 -27.85 -7.72
C LYS A 132 20.04 -28.28 -8.76
N ILE A 133 19.73 -27.39 -9.69
CA ILE A 133 18.79 -27.67 -10.78
C ILE A 133 19.49 -27.39 -12.10
N ASN A 134 19.68 -28.43 -12.91
CA ASN A 134 20.19 -28.28 -14.27
C ASN A 134 19.03 -27.96 -15.22
N ARG A 135 19.07 -26.79 -15.85
CA ARG A 135 18.10 -26.37 -16.87
C ARG A 135 18.81 -25.66 -18.01
N LYS A 136 18.24 -25.79 -19.20
CA LYS A 136 18.60 -24.99 -20.37
C LYS A 136 17.84 -23.66 -20.35
N THR A 137 18.55 -22.57 -20.58
CA THR A 137 18.00 -21.19 -20.61
C THR A 137 17.62 -20.70 -21.99
#